data_AF-A0A6J4SFK0-F1
#
_entry.id   AF-A0A6J4SFK0-F1
#
_cell.length_a   1.000
_cell.length_b   1.000
_cell.length_c   1.000
_cell.angle_alpha   90.00
_cell.angle_beta   90.00
_cell.angle_gamma   90.00
#
_symmetry.space_group_name_H-M   'P 1'
#
loop_
_entity.id
_entity.type
_entity.pdbx_description
1 polymer ?
#
loop_
_entity_poly.entity_id
_entity_poly.type
_entity_poly.pdbx_seq_one_letter_code
_entity_poly.pdbx_strand_id
1 'polypeptide(L)'
;MLLGALHMCLDPIDLCAKCSDAGMKLVHRHGVEILFGKRRERVVGLGWEQLVEVHGGNRLTVHGPKSITCAVPSLPTDMKAVVAADGELLLVDRPVPQHGPGEVLIKVAAAGVNRADVLQRRGLYPPPPGAPDVLGLEVAGEVVAGAGHRLGQRVGALVAGGGYAQYCVAPAGTCLAVPEVLSLTQAAAMPETLFTVWVNLFERGFAADGDWVLVHGGTSGIGTMAIALGRLFGLHVIVTCGSADKCARALELGAAGAVNYRTQDFVEEVGRLTGGAGVSVVLDMVGGDYLPRNLAALADEGRHVSIAFQRGAKAEIAIADVMRRRLTLTGSTLRPRPVEFKTMVADEIARTVWPYAEGGRLKPVIDSTFPLADAAAAHARMEAGDHIGKIVLEVVAPDRAPA
;
A
#
# COMPACT_ATOMS: atom_id res chain seq x y z
N MET A 1 21.15 26.11 37.89
CA MET A 1 20.24 24.96 37.67
C MET A 1 19.12 25.43 36.76
N LEU A 2 19.24 25.17 35.46
CA LEU A 2 18.19 25.42 34.48
C LEU A 2 17.33 24.15 34.37
N LEU A 3 16.04 24.25 34.69
CA LEU A 3 15.02 23.30 34.23
C LEU A 3 14.38 23.93 32.99
N GLY A 4 14.75 23.41 31.82
CA GLY A 4 14.21 23.83 30.54
C GLY A 4 12.75 23.41 30.41
N ALA A 5 11.88 24.37 30.08
CA ALA A 5 10.49 24.10 29.76
C ALA A 5 10.38 23.36 28.43
N LEU A 6 9.88 22.13 28.45
CA LEU A 6 9.50 21.41 27.24
C LEU A 6 8.17 22.01 26.73
N HIS A 7 8.22 22.82 25.67
CA HIS A 7 7.01 23.22 24.95
C HIS A 7 6.58 22.06 24.04
N MET A 8 5.55 21.31 24.43
CA MET A 8 4.84 20.43 23.52
C MET A 8 3.67 21.19 22.90
N CYS A 9 3.77 21.52 21.61
CA CYS A 9 2.61 21.93 20.82
C CYS A 9 1.71 20.71 20.63
N LEU A 10 0.66 20.60 21.44
CA LEU A 10 -0.48 19.74 21.14
C LEU A 10 -1.27 20.42 20.02
N ASP A 11 -1.30 19.81 18.83
CA ASP A 11 -2.11 20.31 17.72
C ASP A 11 -3.59 20.29 18.14
N PRO A 12 -4.32 21.42 18.11
CA PRO A 12 -5.74 21.50 18.48
C PRO A 12 -6.64 20.54 17.68
N ILE A 13 -6.17 19.98 16.57
CA ILE A 13 -6.88 19.02 15.71
C ILE A 13 -6.82 17.58 16.25
N ASP A 14 -5.88 17.26 17.15
CA ASP A 14 -5.63 15.87 17.60
C ASP A 14 -6.42 15.43 18.84
N LEU A 15 -7.30 16.28 19.38
CA LEU A 15 -8.26 15.89 20.43
C LEU A 15 -9.55 15.29 19.83
N CYS A 16 -9.44 14.15 19.15
CA CYS A 16 -10.62 13.37 18.75
C CYS A 16 -11.05 12.48 19.94
N ALA A 17 -11.91 13.03 20.80
CA ALA A 17 -12.51 12.28 21.89
C ALA A 17 -13.60 11.31 21.35
N LYS A 18 -13.29 10.01 21.29
CA LYS A 18 -14.32 8.96 21.33
C LYS A 18 -14.70 8.70 22.79
N CYS A 19 -15.85 9.19 23.21
CA CYS A 19 -16.57 8.67 24.37
C CYS A 19 -17.88 8.03 23.89
N SER A 20 -17.77 6.85 23.26
CA SER A 20 -18.89 5.93 23.17
C SER A 20 -19.13 5.35 24.58
N ASP A 21 -19.98 6.06 25.33
CA ASP A 21 -20.66 5.75 26.61
C ASP A 21 -20.64 6.89 27.64
N ALA A 22 -19.96 8.01 27.36
CA ALA A 22 -20.00 9.20 28.25
C ALA A 22 -19.96 10.54 27.49
N GLY A 23 -21.08 10.92 26.88
CA GLY A 23 -21.60 12.29 26.91
C GLY A 23 -20.78 13.51 26.42
N MET A 24 -19.55 13.44 25.91
CA MET A 24 -18.82 14.65 25.45
C MET A 24 -18.82 14.81 23.93
N LYS A 25 -19.06 16.03 23.43
CA LYS A 25 -19.01 16.39 22.01
C LYS A 25 -18.26 17.71 21.81
N LEU A 26 -17.24 17.71 20.95
CA LEU A 26 -16.60 18.96 20.52
C LEU A 26 -17.49 19.65 19.48
N VAL A 27 -17.81 20.94 19.66
CA VAL A 27 -18.76 21.66 18.79
C VAL A 27 -18.06 22.63 17.83
N HIS A 28 -16.95 23.24 18.23
CA HIS A 28 -16.09 24.05 17.34
C HIS A 28 -14.71 24.35 17.96
N ARG A 29 -13.80 24.98 17.18
CA ARG A 29 -12.40 25.38 17.52
C ARG A 29 -12.17 26.05 18.90
N HIS A 30 -13.23 26.55 19.52
CA HIS A 30 -13.18 27.33 20.77
C HIS A 30 -14.25 26.90 21.79
N GLY A 31 -14.88 25.74 21.60
CA GLY A 31 -16.02 25.31 22.42
C GLY A 31 -16.19 23.80 22.51
N VAL A 32 -16.29 23.31 23.74
CA VAL A 32 -16.63 21.93 24.08
C VAL A 32 -18.08 21.91 24.57
N GLU A 33 -18.90 20.96 24.10
CA GLU A 33 -20.22 20.67 24.67
C GLU A 33 -20.13 19.36 25.46
N ILE A 34 -20.61 19.38 26.70
CA ILE A 34 -20.61 18.23 27.61
C ILE A 34 -22.05 17.91 27.96
N LEU A 35 -22.57 16.80 27.44
CA LEU A 35 -23.91 16.28 27.67
C LEU A 35 -23.90 15.30 28.85
N PHE A 36 -24.38 15.74 30.02
CA PHE A 36 -24.58 14.88 31.19
C PHE A 36 -26.03 14.38 31.31
N GLY A 37 -26.30 13.14 30.91
CA GLY A 37 -27.60 12.50 31.17
C GLY A 37 -28.80 13.28 30.63
N LYS A 38 -30.03 12.97 31.08
CA LYS A 38 -31.30 13.50 30.52
C LYS A 38 -31.53 15.02 30.66
N ARG A 39 -30.56 15.82 31.14
CA ARG A 39 -30.65 17.27 31.20
C ARG A 39 -29.64 17.90 30.24
N ARG A 40 -30.15 18.61 29.24
CA ARG A 40 -29.36 19.39 28.28
C ARG A 40 -28.99 20.72 28.92
N GLU A 41 -27.79 20.83 29.49
CA GLU A 41 -27.24 22.11 29.93
C GLU A 41 -26.17 22.58 28.94
N ARG A 42 -26.28 23.83 28.51
CA ARG A 42 -25.39 24.46 27.53
C ARG A 42 -24.41 25.35 28.27
N VAL A 43 -23.12 24.97 28.31
CA VAL A 43 -22.04 25.81 28.82
C VAL A 43 -21.29 26.39 27.63
N VAL A 44 -21.25 27.72 27.49
CA VAL A 44 -20.53 28.42 26.42
C VAL A 44 -19.55 29.39 27.05
N GLY A 45 -18.26 29.24 26.72
CA GLY A 45 -17.22 30.24 26.94
C GLY A 45 -16.36 30.02 28.17
N LEU A 46 -15.28 29.22 28.05
CA LEU A 46 -14.17 29.18 29.01
C LEU A 46 -12.86 28.88 28.25
N GLY A 47 -11.77 29.56 28.62
CA GLY A 47 -10.46 29.48 27.97
C GLY A 47 -9.75 28.15 28.19
N TRP A 48 -9.01 27.70 27.17
CA TRP A 48 -8.39 26.37 27.03
C TRP A 48 -7.42 25.97 28.16
N GLU A 49 -6.75 26.92 28.80
CA GLU A 49 -5.62 26.64 29.70
C GLU A 49 -6.04 26.16 31.10
N GLN A 50 -7.31 26.28 31.48
CA GLN A 50 -7.79 25.92 32.82
C GLN A 50 -8.48 24.55 32.90
N LEU A 51 -8.71 23.88 31.77
CA LEU A 51 -9.58 22.70 31.69
C LEU A 51 -8.84 21.38 31.54
N VAL A 52 -7.54 21.38 31.27
CA VAL A 52 -6.78 20.16 30.96
C VAL A 52 -5.44 20.13 31.72
N GLU A 53 -5.29 19.17 32.62
CA GLU A 53 -4.02 18.85 33.28
C GLU A 53 -3.38 17.60 32.68
N VAL A 54 -2.12 17.68 32.28
CA VAL A 54 -1.34 16.53 31.81
C VAL A 54 -0.40 16.06 32.93
N HIS A 55 -0.53 14.79 33.32
CA HIS A 55 0.30 14.16 34.34
C HIS A 55 1.27 13.17 33.68
N GLY A 56 2.58 13.34 33.88
CA GLY A 56 3.59 12.34 33.54
C GLY A 56 3.65 11.91 32.07
N GLY A 57 3.16 12.73 31.13
CA GLY A 57 3.22 12.47 29.69
C GLY A 57 2.26 11.40 29.15
N ASN A 58 1.52 10.70 30.02
CA ASN A 58 0.64 9.59 29.65
C ASN A 58 -0.74 9.62 30.33
N ARG A 59 -1.05 10.69 31.07
CA ARG A 59 -2.36 10.89 31.69
C ARG A 59 -2.84 12.30 31.43
N LEU A 60 -4.11 12.42 31.10
CA LEU A 60 -4.76 13.70 30.88
C LEU A 60 -6.02 13.76 31.74
N THR A 61 -6.17 14.84 32.49
CA THR A 61 -7.31 15.11 33.37
C THR A 61 -8.06 16.31 32.80
N VAL A 62 -9.33 16.11 32.46
CA VAL A 62 -10.21 17.20 32.05
C VAL A 62 -11.04 17.66 33.25
N HIS A 63 -10.90 18.93 33.63
CA HIS A 63 -11.52 19.53 34.82
C HIS A 63 -12.95 19.99 34.53
N GLY A 64 -13.94 19.20 34.93
CA GLY A 64 -15.35 19.59 34.95
C GLY A 64 -16.00 19.26 36.32
N PRO A 65 -17.34 19.34 36.45
CA PRO A 65 -18.07 18.94 37.66
C PRO A 65 -17.78 17.49 38.11
N LYS A 66 -17.26 16.67 37.17
CA LYS A 66 -16.58 15.40 37.42
C LYS A 66 -15.30 15.39 36.59
N SER A 67 -14.15 15.26 37.24
CA SER A 67 -12.87 15.10 36.55
C SER A 67 -12.82 13.74 35.85
N ILE A 68 -12.49 13.73 34.56
CA ILE A 68 -12.25 12.51 33.78
C ILE A 68 -10.74 12.40 33.58
N THR A 69 -10.14 11.31 34.07
CA THR A 69 -8.75 10.98 33.81
C THR A 69 -8.70 9.86 32.79
N CYS A 70 -8.06 10.09 31.64
CA CYS A 70 -7.74 9.07 30.66
C CYS A 70 -6.24 8.78 30.64
N ALA A 71 -5.88 7.51 30.46
CA ALA A 71 -4.52 7.11 30.14
C ALA A 71 -4.32 7.30 28.63
N VAL A 72 -3.35 8.11 28.24
CA VAL A 72 -2.86 8.20 26.87
C VAL A 72 -1.81 7.09 26.72
N PRO A 73 -1.99 6.13 25.80
CA PRO A 73 -0.97 5.11 25.57
C PRO A 73 0.37 5.79 25.26
N SER A 74 1.38 5.56 26.09
CA SER A 74 2.73 6.05 25.82
C SER A 74 3.35 5.18 24.73
N LEU A 75 3.72 5.80 23.60
CA LEU A 75 4.50 5.12 22.56
C LEU A 75 5.88 4.74 23.11
N PRO A 76 6.46 3.60 22.68
CA PRO A 76 7.83 3.27 23.04
C PRO A 76 8.81 4.26 22.40
N THR A 77 9.97 4.45 23.02
CA THR A 77 11.03 5.30 22.46
C THR A 77 11.68 4.66 21.24
N ASP A 78 11.90 3.34 21.29
CA ASP A 78 12.54 2.56 20.25
C ASP A 78 11.63 1.47 19.69
N MET A 79 11.97 0.98 18.50
CA MET A 79 11.31 -0.09 17.79
C MET A 79 12.33 -0.97 17.06
N LYS A 80 11.94 -2.21 16.77
CA LYS A 80 12.63 -3.05 15.79
C LYS A 80 12.26 -2.63 14.37
N ALA A 81 13.27 -2.55 13.51
CA ALA A 81 13.15 -2.26 12.09
C ALA A 81 14.17 -3.07 11.28
N VAL A 82 13.89 -3.30 10.00
CA VAL A 82 14.80 -3.98 9.07
C VAL A 82 15.44 -2.97 8.13
N VAL A 83 16.76 -2.94 8.12
CA VAL A 83 17.57 -2.10 7.23
C VAL A 83 18.43 -2.98 6.32
N ALA A 84 18.84 -2.43 5.18
CA ALA A 84 19.83 -3.06 4.31
C ALA A 84 21.23 -2.51 4.56
N ALA A 85 22.20 -3.38 4.76
CA ALA A 85 23.63 -3.04 4.85
C ALA A 85 24.43 -4.05 4.03
N ASP A 86 25.24 -3.57 3.08
CA ASP A 86 26.09 -4.39 2.22
C ASP A 86 25.37 -5.58 1.52
N GLY A 87 24.09 -5.39 1.19
CA GLY A 87 23.26 -6.42 0.55
C GLY A 87 22.58 -7.40 1.52
N GLU A 88 22.85 -7.31 2.82
CA GLU A 88 22.20 -8.10 3.87
C GLU A 88 21.04 -7.34 4.51
N LEU A 89 20.09 -8.08 5.11
CA LEU A 89 18.99 -7.51 5.88
C LEU A 89 19.24 -7.73 7.37
N LEU A 90 19.22 -6.64 8.13
CA LEU A 90 19.52 -6.65 9.57
C LEU A 90 18.32 -6.15 10.36
N LEU A 91 17.92 -6.90 11.37
CA LEU A 91 16.95 -6.45 12.38
C LEU A 91 17.69 -5.61 13.43
N VAL A 92 17.31 -4.33 13.54
CA VAL A 92 18.00 -3.34 14.37
C VAL A 92 17.01 -2.55 15.23
N ASP A 93 17.51 -1.95 16.32
CA ASP A 93 16.76 -0.94 17.06
C ASP A 93 16.84 0.42 16.35
N ARG A 94 15.71 1.13 16.33
CA ARG A 94 15.54 2.48 15.78
C ARG A 94 14.59 3.27 16.66
N PRO A 95 14.74 4.60 16.77
CA PRO A 95 13.71 5.43 17.38
C PRO A 95 12.37 5.26 16.66
N VAL A 96 11.27 5.27 17.41
CA VAL A 96 9.94 5.38 16.79
C VAL A 96 9.85 6.70 16.03
N PRO A 97 9.48 6.68 14.73
CA PRO A 97 9.45 7.89 13.92
C PRO A 97 8.34 8.84 14.39
N GLN A 98 8.62 10.15 14.33
CA GLN A 98 7.63 11.18 14.59
C GLN A 98 6.83 11.45 13.31
N HIS A 99 5.51 11.55 13.43
CA HIS A 99 4.65 11.95 12.32
C HIS A 99 4.66 13.47 12.15
N GLY A 100 4.66 13.95 10.90
CA GLY A 100 4.47 15.35 10.55
C GLY A 100 3.00 15.72 10.32
N PRO A 101 2.73 16.98 9.92
CA PRO A 101 1.40 17.42 9.51
C PRO A 101 0.87 16.61 8.33
N GLY A 102 -0.38 16.15 8.42
CA GLY A 102 -1.01 15.34 7.36
C GLY A 102 -0.55 13.88 7.31
N GLU A 103 0.27 13.45 8.27
CA GLU A 103 0.76 12.07 8.40
C GLU A 103 0.12 11.36 9.59
N VAL A 104 0.17 10.02 9.56
CA VAL A 104 -0.22 9.13 10.65
C VAL A 104 0.95 8.24 11.04
N LEU A 105 1.05 7.92 12.32
CA LEU A 105 1.90 6.85 12.82
C LEU A 105 1.07 5.56 12.93
N ILE A 106 1.48 4.54 12.20
CA ILE A 106 0.84 3.23 12.18
C ILE A 106 1.65 2.27 13.03
N LYS A 107 1.02 1.62 14.02
CA LYS A 107 1.55 0.41 14.66
C LYS A 107 1.34 -0.74 13.69
N VAL A 108 2.42 -1.15 13.03
CA VAL A 108 2.39 -2.10 11.92
C VAL A 108 2.07 -3.49 12.45
N ALA A 109 1.11 -4.15 11.82
CA ALA A 109 0.82 -5.56 12.04
C ALA A 109 1.43 -6.43 10.93
N ALA A 110 1.46 -5.93 9.70
CA ALA A 110 2.06 -6.62 8.57
C ALA A 110 2.58 -5.64 7.51
N ALA A 111 3.58 -6.07 6.74
CA ALA A 111 4.16 -5.33 5.62
C ALA A 111 4.33 -6.23 4.39
N GLY A 112 3.96 -5.74 3.22
CA GLY A 112 4.12 -6.49 1.98
C GLY A 112 5.55 -6.42 1.44
N VAL A 113 6.07 -7.55 0.96
CA VAL A 113 7.38 -7.65 0.29
C VAL A 113 7.20 -7.38 -1.19
N ASN A 114 8.04 -6.53 -1.78
CA ASN A 114 8.01 -6.14 -3.18
C ASN A 114 9.37 -6.34 -3.86
N ARG A 115 9.35 -6.50 -5.19
CA ARG A 115 10.58 -6.63 -5.98
C ARG A 115 11.48 -5.40 -5.81
N ALA A 116 10.89 -4.22 -5.62
CA ALA A 116 11.60 -2.98 -5.36
C ALA A 116 12.39 -3.02 -4.03
N ASP A 117 11.90 -3.71 -2.99
CA ASP A 117 12.63 -3.89 -1.73
C ASP A 117 13.91 -4.72 -1.95
N VAL A 118 13.81 -5.78 -2.76
CA VAL A 118 14.96 -6.62 -3.15
C VAL A 118 15.98 -5.82 -3.96
N LEU A 119 15.52 -4.99 -4.89
CA LEU A 119 16.41 -4.14 -5.70
C LEU A 119 17.05 -3.03 -4.86
N GLN A 120 16.31 -2.43 -3.93
CA GLN A 120 16.86 -1.44 -2.99
C GLN A 120 17.96 -2.07 -2.13
N ARG A 121 17.72 -3.26 -1.55
CA ARG A 121 18.73 -4.01 -0.80
C ARG A 121 20.02 -4.23 -1.60
N ARG A 122 19.89 -4.52 -2.90
CA ARG A 122 21.02 -4.75 -3.82
C ARG A 122 21.68 -3.45 -4.33
N GLY A 123 21.21 -2.27 -3.90
CA GLY A 123 21.72 -0.98 -4.37
C GLY A 123 21.27 -0.58 -5.79
N LEU A 124 20.31 -1.30 -6.38
CA LEU A 124 19.84 -1.08 -7.75
C LEU A 124 18.59 -0.19 -7.85
N TYR A 125 17.98 0.14 -6.71
CA TYR A 125 16.77 0.97 -6.64
C TYR A 125 16.81 1.86 -5.39
N PRO A 126 17.59 2.97 -5.42
CA PRO A 126 17.74 3.82 -4.25
C PRO A 126 16.40 4.47 -3.85
N PRO A 127 16.14 4.67 -2.55
CA PRO A 127 14.97 5.40 -2.09
C PRO A 127 14.99 6.86 -2.59
N PRO A 128 13.83 7.50 -2.80
CA PRO A 128 13.78 8.93 -3.12
C PRO A 128 14.32 9.77 -1.94
N PRO A 129 14.80 11.00 -2.19
CA PRO A 129 15.24 11.90 -1.13
C PRO A 129 14.19 12.07 -0.03
N GLY A 130 14.59 11.95 1.23
CA GLY A 130 13.72 12.09 2.40
C GLY A 130 12.97 10.83 2.83
N ALA A 131 12.98 9.75 2.03
CA ALA A 131 12.46 8.46 2.49
C ALA A 131 13.42 7.81 3.51
N PRO A 132 12.88 7.05 4.49
CA PRO A 132 13.70 6.35 5.48
C PRO A 132 14.58 5.27 4.84
N ASP A 133 15.68 4.93 5.51
CA ASP A 133 16.59 3.83 5.15
C ASP A 133 15.96 2.44 5.37
N VAL A 134 15.04 2.35 6.33
CA VAL A 134 14.20 1.17 6.59
C VAL A 134 13.39 0.79 5.34
N LEU A 135 13.39 -0.50 5.00
CA LEU A 135 12.73 -1.03 3.80
C LEU A 135 11.20 -1.11 3.94
N GLY A 136 10.51 -1.49 2.87
CA GLY A 136 9.06 -1.75 2.85
C GLY A 136 8.26 -0.60 2.26
N LEU A 137 7.41 -0.92 1.29
CA LEU A 137 6.63 0.05 0.49
C LEU A 137 5.13 0.02 0.79
N GLU A 138 4.67 -0.94 1.58
CA GLU A 138 3.27 -1.03 2.00
C GLU A 138 3.17 -1.69 3.39
N VAL A 139 2.17 -1.25 4.15
CA VAL A 139 1.88 -1.76 5.49
C VAL A 139 0.39 -1.89 5.71
N ALA A 140 0.00 -2.69 6.69
CA ALA A 140 -1.27 -2.52 7.38
C ALA A 140 -1.10 -2.63 8.89
N GLY A 141 -1.92 -1.89 9.62
CA GLY A 141 -1.85 -1.79 11.07
C GLY A 141 -2.89 -0.86 11.65
N GLU A 142 -2.68 -0.45 12.89
CA GLU A 142 -3.55 0.49 13.60
C GLU A 142 -2.91 1.87 13.67
N VAL A 143 -3.67 2.93 13.40
CA VAL A 143 -3.22 4.32 13.60
C VAL A 143 -3.14 4.62 15.09
N VAL A 144 -1.95 4.95 15.59
CA VAL A 144 -1.69 5.21 17.01
C VAL A 144 -1.32 6.66 17.32
N ALA A 145 -1.03 7.48 16.30
CA ALA A 145 -0.87 8.93 16.41
C ALA A 145 -1.05 9.63 15.05
N GLY A 146 -1.30 10.94 15.06
CA GLY A 146 -1.50 11.76 13.85
C GLY A 146 -2.90 11.64 13.23
N ALA A 147 -3.22 12.63 12.37
CA ALA A 147 -4.49 12.80 11.65
C ALA A 147 -5.74 12.39 12.45
N GLY A 148 -6.01 13.08 13.56
CA GLY A 148 -6.95 12.72 14.64
C GLY A 148 -8.24 11.94 14.30
N HIS A 149 -8.91 12.18 13.16
CA HIS A 149 -10.08 11.40 12.74
C HIS A 149 -9.82 9.91 12.49
N ARG A 150 -8.55 9.50 12.31
CA ARG A 150 -8.14 8.11 12.05
C ARG A 150 -7.61 7.38 13.28
N LEU A 151 -7.49 8.02 14.43
CA LEU A 151 -6.92 7.38 15.62
C LEU A 151 -7.68 6.09 16.00
N GLY A 152 -6.94 5.00 16.20
CA GLY A 152 -7.47 3.66 16.45
C GLY A 152 -8.07 2.94 15.23
N GLN A 153 -8.00 3.55 14.05
CA GLN A 153 -8.47 2.93 12.81
C GLN A 153 -7.44 1.92 12.29
N ARG A 154 -7.92 0.76 11.81
CA ARG A 154 -7.12 -0.17 11.03
C ARG A 154 -6.99 0.36 9.60
N VAL A 155 -5.77 0.54 9.12
CA VAL A 155 -5.47 1.07 7.79
C VAL A 155 -4.44 0.22 7.06
N GLY A 156 -4.59 0.11 5.75
CA GLY A 156 -3.53 -0.29 4.82
C GLY A 156 -3.00 0.95 4.12
N ALA A 157 -1.68 1.07 3.95
CA ALA A 157 -1.06 2.28 3.42
C ALA A 157 0.05 1.96 2.42
N LEU A 158 0.10 2.78 1.36
CA LEU A 158 1.26 2.89 0.47
C LEU A 158 2.26 3.89 1.07
N VAL A 159 3.51 3.45 1.25
CA VAL A 159 4.59 4.24 1.86
C VAL A 159 5.84 4.29 0.97
N ALA A 160 6.68 5.30 1.15
CA ALA A 160 7.92 5.44 0.36
C ALA A 160 9.10 4.64 0.96
N GLY A 161 8.91 3.99 2.11
CA GLY A 161 9.91 3.32 2.94
C GLY A 161 9.38 3.20 4.37
N GLY A 162 10.07 2.44 5.22
CA GLY A 162 9.75 2.35 6.64
C GLY A 162 8.74 1.27 7.01
N GLY A 163 8.26 0.48 6.05
CA GLY A 163 7.24 -0.53 6.30
C GLY A 163 7.73 -1.76 7.06
N TYR A 164 9.00 -2.12 6.92
CA TYR A 164 9.62 -3.24 7.64
C TYR A 164 10.02 -2.83 9.05
N ALA A 165 9.06 -2.40 9.86
CA ALA A 165 9.27 -1.94 11.23
C ALA A 165 8.02 -2.16 12.09
N GLN A 166 8.17 -2.04 13.41
CA GLN A 166 7.01 -2.09 14.32
C GLN A 166 6.13 -0.84 14.24
N TYR A 167 6.68 0.30 13.83
CA TYR A 167 5.94 1.54 13.59
C TYR A 167 6.38 2.19 12.27
N CYS A 168 5.43 2.73 11.52
CA CYS A 168 5.67 3.33 10.22
C CYS A 168 4.86 4.63 10.09
N VAL A 169 5.49 5.69 9.60
CA VAL A 169 4.80 6.94 9.24
C VAL A 169 4.27 6.81 7.81
N ALA A 170 3.00 7.13 7.62
CA ALA A 170 2.36 7.18 6.31
C ALA A 170 1.64 8.51 6.11
N PRO A 171 1.64 9.07 4.89
CA PRO A 171 0.72 10.16 4.57
C PRO A 171 -0.73 9.70 4.78
N ALA A 172 -1.53 10.46 5.51
CA ALA A 172 -2.91 10.08 5.81
C ALA A 172 -3.76 9.91 4.54
N GLY A 173 -3.42 10.65 3.49
CA GLY A 173 -4.06 10.58 2.18
C GLY A 173 -3.82 9.28 1.41
N THR A 174 -2.79 8.50 1.73
CA THR A 174 -2.53 7.19 1.08
C THR A 174 -3.10 6.00 1.85
N CYS A 175 -3.80 6.26 2.97
CA CYS A 175 -4.34 5.24 3.86
C CYS A 175 -5.76 4.82 3.46
N LEU A 176 -5.93 3.54 3.15
CA LEU A 176 -7.21 2.87 2.91
C LEU A 176 -7.69 2.19 4.20
N ALA A 177 -8.96 2.39 4.56
CA ALA A 177 -9.55 1.77 5.74
C ALA A 177 -9.63 0.25 5.58
N VAL A 178 -9.14 -0.55 6.53
CA VAL A 178 -9.22 -2.01 6.43
C VAL A 178 -10.62 -2.49 6.82
N PRO A 179 -11.37 -3.12 5.88
CA PRO A 179 -12.67 -3.70 6.21
C PRO A 179 -12.52 -4.97 7.04
N GLU A 180 -13.55 -5.32 7.81
CA GLU A 180 -13.53 -6.49 8.70
C GLU A 180 -13.32 -7.81 7.97
N VAL A 181 -13.70 -7.88 6.68
CA VAL A 181 -13.56 -9.08 5.84
C VAL A 181 -12.11 -9.37 5.41
N LEU A 182 -11.18 -8.44 5.66
CA LEU A 182 -9.75 -8.59 5.40
C LEU A 182 -8.97 -8.70 6.71
N SER A 183 -8.07 -9.68 6.79
CA SER A 183 -7.05 -9.67 7.83
C SER A 183 -6.04 -8.54 7.57
N LEU A 184 -5.30 -8.11 8.61
CA LEU A 184 -4.23 -7.13 8.43
C LEU A 184 -3.11 -7.66 7.51
N THR A 185 -2.81 -8.96 7.56
CA THR A 185 -1.88 -9.61 6.62
C THR A 185 -2.35 -9.48 5.17
N GLN A 186 -3.65 -9.67 4.90
CA GLN A 186 -4.22 -9.44 3.58
C GLN A 186 -4.17 -7.95 3.21
N ALA A 187 -4.63 -7.07 4.10
CA ALA A 187 -4.62 -5.63 3.83
C ALA A 187 -3.21 -5.09 3.53
N ALA A 188 -2.17 -5.61 4.18
CA ALA A 188 -0.78 -5.21 3.95
C ALA A 188 -0.24 -5.62 2.57
N ALA A 189 -0.90 -6.55 1.87
CA ALA A 189 -0.48 -7.05 0.58
C ALA A 189 -1.17 -6.36 -0.61
N MET A 190 -2.02 -5.36 -0.34
CA MET A 190 -2.83 -4.69 -1.37
C MET A 190 -2.23 -3.38 -1.90
N PRO A 191 -1.80 -2.41 -1.06
CA PRO A 191 -1.54 -1.03 -1.52
C PRO A 191 -0.59 -0.91 -2.71
N GLU A 192 0.60 -1.50 -2.68
CA GLU A 192 1.61 -1.35 -3.75
C GLU A 192 1.09 -1.91 -5.08
N THR A 193 0.49 -3.10 -5.05
CA THR A 193 -0.02 -3.75 -6.26
C THR A 193 -1.29 -3.07 -6.78
N LEU A 194 -2.20 -2.69 -5.89
CA LEU A 194 -3.46 -2.06 -6.24
C LEU A 194 -3.21 -0.67 -6.87
N PHE A 195 -2.40 0.17 -6.24
CA PHE A 195 -2.06 1.48 -6.81
C PHE A 195 -1.31 1.35 -8.13
N THR A 196 -0.35 0.43 -8.21
CA THR A 196 0.42 0.23 -9.45
C THR A 196 -0.47 -0.23 -10.59
N VAL A 197 -1.34 -1.22 -10.37
CA VAL A 197 -2.25 -1.71 -11.42
C VAL A 197 -3.28 -0.64 -11.77
N TRP A 198 -3.88 0.05 -10.79
CA TRP A 198 -4.88 1.08 -11.06
C TRP A 198 -4.34 2.20 -11.96
N VAL A 199 -3.22 2.79 -11.55
CA VAL A 199 -2.58 3.89 -12.29
C VAL A 199 -2.13 3.45 -13.69
N ASN A 200 -1.60 2.24 -13.83
CA ASN A 200 -0.98 1.85 -15.11
C ASN A 200 -1.95 1.17 -16.07
N LEU A 201 -2.85 0.32 -15.59
CA LEU A 201 -3.79 -0.39 -16.45
C LEU A 201 -5.02 0.49 -16.77
N PHE A 202 -5.59 1.16 -15.77
CA PHE A 202 -6.83 1.92 -15.92
C PHE A 202 -6.58 3.39 -16.25
N GLU A 203 -5.81 4.14 -15.44
CA GLU A 203 -5.62 5.58 -15.72
C GLU A 203 -4.75 5.84 -16.95
N ARG A 204 -3.71 5.02 -17.17
CA ARG A 204 -2.71 5.26 -18.22
C ARG A 204 -2.86 4.34 -19.43
N GLY A 205 -3.27 3.10 -19.20
CA GLY A 205 -3.64 2.15 -20.23
C GLY A 205 -5.04 2.40 -20.79
N PHE A 206 -5.91 3.12 -20.05
CA PHE A 206 -7.31 3.34 -20.40
C PHE A 206 -8.03 2.03 -20.76
N ALA A 207 -7.73 0.95 -20.04
CA ALA A 207 -8.43 -0.33 -20.19
C ALA A 207 -9.90 -0.16 -19.79
N ALA A 208 -10.80 -0.66 -20.62
CA ALA A 208 -12.24 -0.57 -20.44
C ALA A 208 -12.91 -1.94 -20.54
N ASP A 209 -14.17 -2.04 -20.07
CA ASP A 209 -14.97 -3.26 -20.14
C ASP A 209 -14.96 -3.88 -21.55
N GLY A 210 -14.71 -5.18 -21.62
CA GLY A 210 -14.54 -5.95 -22.85
C GLY A 210 -13.14 -5.92 -23.48
N ASP A 211 -12.22 -5.07 -23.02
CA ASP A 211 -10.85 -5.04 -23.55
C ASP A 211 -10.09 -6.33 -23.26
N TRP A 212 -9.30 -6.77 -24.23
CA TRP A 212 -8.24 -7.75 -24.03
C TRP A 212 -6.97 -7.04 -23.55
N VAL A 213 -6.35 -7.56 -22.49
CA VAL A 213 -5.11 -7.00 -21.94
C VAL A 213 -4.07 -8.10 -21.74
N LEU A 214 -2.81 -7.80 -22.04
CA LEU A 214 -1.68 -8.68 -21.77
C LEU A 214 -0.91 -8.21 -20.54
N VAL A 215 -0.72 -9.08 -19.56
CA VAL A 215 0.04 -8.79 -18.34
C VAL A 215 1.20 -9.76 -18.19
N HIS A 216 2.43 -9.24 -18.17
CA HIS A 216 3.58 -10.08 -17.90
C HIS A 216 3.75 -10.38 -16.41
N GLY A 217 4.30 -11.56 -16.09
CA GLY A 217 4.48 -11.99 -14.70
C GLY A 217 3.15 -12.28 -14.02
N GLY A 218 2.30 -13.10 -14.64
CA GLY A 218 0.92 -13.36 -14.24
C GLY A 218 0.72 -13.83 -12.80
N THR A 219 1.67 -14.58 -12.26
CA THR A 219 1.63 -15.05 -10.87
C THR A 219 2.35 -14.13 -9.88
N SER A 220 2.84 -12.96 -10.29
CA SER A 220 3.37 -11.96 -9.36
C SER A 220 2.25 -11.26 -8.60
N GLY A 221 2.58 -10.47 -7.56
CA GLY A 221 1.61 -9.61 -6.90
C GLY A 221 0.85 -8.69 -7.88
N ILE A 222 1.55 -8.07 -8.83
CA ILE A 222 0.93 -7.22 -9.86
C ILE A 222 0.06 -8.04 -10.80
N GLY A 223 0.55 -9.20 -11.27
CA GLY A 223 -0.20 -10.05 -12.19
C GLY A 223 -1.50 -10.57 -11.58
N THR A 224 -1.44 -11.07 -10.35
CA THR A 224 -2.62 -11.57 -9.62
C THR A 224 -3.62 -10.44 -9.31
N MET A 225 -3.14 -9.24 -8.95
CA MET A 225 -4.00 -8.07 -8.79
C MET A 225 -4.65 -7.64 -10.12
N ALA A 226 -3.90 -7.65 -11.23
CA ALA A 226 -4.44 -7.32 -12.55
C ALA A 226 -5.50 -8.31 -13.01
N ILE A 227 -5.33 -9.61 -12.75
CA ILE A 227 -6.37 -10.62 -12.98
C ILE A 227 -7.62 -10.31 -12.14
N ALA A 228 -7.44 -10.03 -10.85
CA ALA A 228 -8.55 -9.75 -9.95
C ALA A 228 -9.35 -8.51 -10.39
N LEU A 229 -8.67 -7.39 -10.69
CA LEU A 229 -9.32 -6.19 -11.21
C LEU A 229 -9.93 -6.42 -12.59
N GLY A 230 -9.26 -7.15 -13.47
CA GLY A 230 -9.81 -7.50 -14.77
C GLY A 230 -11.16 -8.20 -14.67
N ARG A 231 -11.30 -9.17 -13.76
CA ARG A 231 -12.59 -9.83 -13.50
C ARG A 231 -13.66 -8.89 -12.94
N LEU A 232 -13.27 -7.92 -12.12
CA LEU A 232 -14.21 -6.97 -11.52
C LEU A 232 -14.71 -5.93 -12.51
N PHE A 233 -13.86 -5.54 -13.47
CA PHE A 233 -14.10 -4.48 -14.45
C PHE A 233 -14.31 -5.00 -15.88
N GLY A 234 -14.53 -6.31 -16.05
CA GLY A 234 -14.91 -6.91 -17.32
C GLY A 234 -13.80 -7.01 -18.38
N LEU A 235 -12.54 -7.02 -17.97
CA LEU A 235 -11.40 -7.21 -18.87
C LEU A 235 -11.13 -8.70 -19.14
N HIS A 236 -10.67 -9.01 -20.36
CA HIS A 236 -10.12 -10.32 -20.71
C HIS A 236 -8.59 -10.32 -20.52
N VAL A 237 -8.14 -10.74 -19.34
CA VAL A 237 -6.72 -10.70 -18.97
C VAL A 237 -5.98 -11.95 -19.47
N ILE A 238 -5.07 -11.78 -20.42
CA ILE A 238 -4.07 -12.77 -20.81
C ILE A 238 -2.82 -12.52 -19.98
N VAL A 239 -2.23 -13.57 -19.41
CA VAL A 239 -0.97 -13.44 -18.67
C VAL A 239 0.16 -14.31 -19.20
N THR A 240 1.41 -13.89 -19.01
CA THR A 240 2.57 -14.77 -19.23
C THR A 240 3.13 -15.29 -17.91
N CYS A 241 3.49 -16.58 -17.89
CA CYS A 241 4.00 -17.30 -16.72
C CYS A 241 5.19 -18.19 -17.10
N GLY A 242 6.02 -18.54 -16.11
CA GLY A 242 7.27 -19.28 -16.34
C GLY A 242 7.19 -20.80 -16.21
N SER A 243 6.01 -21.36 -15.97
CA SER A 243 5.77 -22.81 -15.86
C SER A 243 4.31 -23.15 -16.12
N ALA A 244 4.04 -24.42 -16.44
CA ALA A 244 2.68 -24.93 -16.61
C ALA A 244 1.84 -24.77 -15.34
N ASP A 245 2.41 -25.05 -14.17
CA ASP A 245 1.71 -24.90 -12.88
C ASP A 245 1.31 -23.44 -12.61
N LYS A 246 2.17 -22.48 -12.96
CA LYS A 246 1.87 -21.06 -12.83
C LYS A 246 0.78 -20.63 -13.82
N CYS A 247 0.77 -21.18 -15.04
CA CYS A 247 -0.31 -20.96 -16.00
C CYS A 247 -1.65 -21.49 -15.47
N ALA A 248 -1.67 -22.74 -14.99
CA ALA A 248 -2.86 -23.36 -14.40
C ALA A 248 -3.39 -22.52 -13.24
N ARG A 249 -2.48 -22.08 -12.34
CA ARG A 249 -2.87 -21.25 -11.22
C ARG A 249 -3.40 -19.88 -11.63
N ALA A 250 -2.84 -19.25 -12.66
CA ALA A 250 -3.36 -17.99 -13.19
C ALA A 250 -4.78 -18.14 -13.77
N LEU A 251 -5.06 -19.26 -14.44
CA LEU A 251 -6.40 -19.57 -14.95
C LEU A 251 -7.40 -19.79 -13.81
N GLU A 252 -7.01 -20.48 -12.74
CA GLU A 252 -7.86 -20.64 -11.53
C GLU A 252 -8.20 -19.30 -10.85
N LEU A 253 -7.25 -18.35 -10.87
CA LEU A 253 -7.48 -16.98 -10.40
C LEU A 253 -8.42 -16.20 -11.33
N GLY A 254 -8.62 -16.69 -12.54
CA GLY A 254 -9.58 -16.22 -13.54
C GLY A 254 -8.96 -15.33 -14.61
N ALA A 255 -7.69 -15.57 -14.96
CA ALA A 255 -7.15 -15.09 -16.22
C ALA A 255 -7.95 -15.70 -17.39
N ALA A 256 -8.21 -14.91 -18.44
CA ALA A 256 -8.86 -15.38 -19.67
C ALA A 256 -7.92 -16.26 -20.50
N GLY A 257 -6.61 -16.09 -20.35
CA GLY A 257 -5.59 -16.93 -20.95
C GLY A 257 -4.27 -16.88 -20.18
N ALA A 258 -3.50 -17.96 -20.23
CA ALA A 258 -2.19 -18.02 -19.61
C ALA A 258 -1.19 -18.68 -20.56
N VAL A 259 -0.09 -17.99 -20.84
CA VAL A 259 0.95 -18.42 -21.79
C VAL A 259 2.21 -18.79 -21.03
N ASN A 260 2.71 -20.02 -21.22
CA ASN A 260 4.01 -20.40 -20.70
C ASN A 260 5.10 -19.88 -21.66
N TYR A 261 5.74 -18.75 -21.31
CA TYR A 261 6.71 -18.09 -22.18
C TYR A 261 7.99 -18.91 -22.43
N ARG A 262 8.18 -20.04 -21.74
CA ARG A 262 9.30 -20.96 -21.97
C ARG A 262 9.05 -21.97 -23.08
N THR A 263 7.79 -22.24 -23.39
CA THR A 263 7.39 -23.29 -24.34
C THR A 263 6.47 -22.78 -25.45
N GLN A 264 5.98 -21.54 -25.35
CA GLN A 264 5.06 -20.92 -26.30
C GLN A 264 5.52 -19.50 -26.63
N ASP A 265 5.16 -19.04 -27.82
CA ASP A 265 5.31 -17.64 -28.22
C ASP A 265 4.06 -16.84 -27.77
N PHE A 266 4.25 -15.84 -26.92
CA PHE A 266 3.13 -15.06 -26.41
C PHE A 266 2.47 -14.16 -27.46
N VAL A 267 3.17 -13.79 -28.53
CA VAL A 267 2.58 -12.98 -29.61
C VAL A 267 1.61 -13.83 -30.40
N GLU A 268 2.00 -15.06 -30.74
CA GLU A 268 1.16 -16.03 -31.44
C GLU A 268 -0.07 -16.43 -30.61
N GLU A 269 0.13 -16.72 -29.31
CA GLU A 269 -0.97 -17.07 -28.42
C GLU A 269 -1.94 -15.91 -28.18
N VAL A 270 -1.45 -14.68 -28.06
CA VAL A 270 -2.30 -13.49 -28.02
C VAL A 270 -3.13 -13.40 -29.31
N GLY A 271 -2.50 -13.54 -30.48
CA GLY A 271 -3.21 -13.57 -31.76
C GLY A 271 -4.30 -14.64 -31.77
N ARG A 272 -3.98 -15.87 -31.34
CA ARG A 272 -4.95 -16.97 -31.28
C ARG A 272 -6.14 -16.68 -30.34
N LEU A 273 -5.87 -16.17 -29.14
CA LEU A 273 -6.88 -15.91 -28.11
C LEU A 273 -7.78 -14.72 -28.46
N THR A 274 -7.25 -13.74 -29.18
CA THR A 274 -7.96 -12.51 -29.57
C THR A 274 -8.54 -12.56 -30.98
N GLY A 275 -8.48 -13.72 -31.67
CA GLY A 275 -8.94 -13.86 -33.05
C GLY A 275 -8.15 -13.01 -34.06
N GLY A 276 -6.89 -12.72 -33.76
CA GLY A 276 -5.97 -11.93 -34.59
C GLY A 276 -6.01 -10.43 -34.33
N ALA A 277 -6.90 -9.94 -33.46
CA ALA A 277 -7.03 -8.51 -33.19
C ALA A 277 -5.87 -7.94 -32.36
N GLY A 278 -5.26 -8.74 -31.47
CA GLY A 278 -4.30 -8.26 -30.48
C GLY A 278 -4.96 -7.71 -29.22
N VAL A 279 -4.16 -7.19 -28.30
CA VAL A 279 -4.64 -6.63 -27.01
C VAL A 279 -4.70 -5.09 -27.02
N SER A 280 -5.68 -4.51 -26.33
CA SER A 280 -5.81 -3.06 -26.18
C SER A 280 -4.70 -2.47 -25.30
N VAL A 281 -4.24 -3.22 -24.30
CA VAL A 281 -3.19 -2.78 -23.37
C VAL A 281 -2.20 -3.90 -23.07
N VAL A 282 -0.91 -3.57 -23.05
CA VAL A 282 0.15 -4.41 -22.46
C VAL A 282 0.63 -3.75 -21.16
N LEU A 283 0.57 -4.47 -20.04
CA LEU A 283 1.22 -4.10 -18.79
C LEU A 283 2.56 -4.84 -18.66
N ASP A 284 3.65 -4.11 -18.89
CA ASP A 284 4.99 -4.67 -19.07
C ASP A 284 5.91 -4.43 -17.87
N MET A 285 6.36 -5.51 -17.25
CA MET A 285 7.39 -5.50 -16.20
C MET A 285 8.73 -6.11 -16.66
N VAL A 286 8.80 -6.57 -17.91
CA VAL A 286 9.95 -7.28 -18.48
C VAL A 286 10.87 -6.30 -19.18
N GLY A 287 10.34 -5.45 -20.06
CA GLY A 287 11.14 -4.50 -20.84
C GLY A 287 12.11 -5.19 -21.80
N GLY A 288 13.12 -4.46 -22.26
CA GLY A 288 14.16 -5.00 -23.14
C GLY A 288 13.62 -5.57 -24.44
N ASP A 289 14.04 -6.79 -24.76
CA ASP A 289 13.65 -7.54 -25.96
C ASP A 289 12.15 -7.86 -26.05
N TYR A 290 11.40 -7.68 -24.97
CA TYR A 290 9.94 -7.81 -24.98
C TYR A 290 9.25 -6.60 -25.60
N LEU A 291 9.84 -5.39 -25.56
CA LEU A 291 9.14 -4.19 -26.03
C LEU A 291 8.69 -4.31 -27.51
N PRO A 292 9.53 -4.71 -28.48
CA PRO A 292 9.10 -4.85 -29.88
C PRO A 292 8.02 -5.93 -30.03
N ARG A 293 8.11 -7.02 -29.26
CA ARG A 293 7.14 -8.11 -29.27
C ARG A 293 5.81 -7.70 -28.65
N ASN A 294 5.84 -6.86 -27.63
CA ASN A 294 4.67 -6.27 -27.01
C ASN A 294 3.93 -5.37 -28.00
N LEU A 295 4.67 -4.57 -28.78
CA LEU A 295 4.07 -3.79 -29.87
C LEU A 295 3.42 -4.70 -30.93
N ALA A 296 4.05 -5.84 -31.26
CA ALA A 296 3.46 -6.81 -32.18
C ALA A 296 2.18 -7.48 -31.64
N ALA A 297 2.07 -7.65 -30.33
CA ALA A 297 0.90 -8.25 -29.68
C ALA A 297 -0.27 -7.27 -29.44
N LEU A 298 -0.03 -5.96 -29.51
CA LEU A 298 -1.09 -4.95 -29.39
C LEU A 298 -2.10 -5.07 -30.52
N ALA A 299 -3.29 -4.51 -30.33
CA ALA A 299 -4.22 -4.13 -31.40
C ALA A 299 -3.83 -2.76 -31.99
N ASP A 300 -4.46 -2.34 -33.08
CA ASP A 300 -4.42 -0.93 -33.51
C ASP A 300 -4.96 -0.03 -32.38
N GLU A 301 -4.40 1.17 -32.23
CA GLU A 301 -4.63 2.09 -31.07
C GLU A 301 -4.12 1.56 -29.71
N GLY A 302 -3.46 0.40 -29.69
CA GLY A 302 -3.04 -0.25 -28.46
C GLY A 302 -2.02 0.55 -27.65
N ARG A 303 -2.06 0.37 -26.32
CA ARG A 303 -1.15 1.04 -25.38
C ARG A 303 -0.19 0.06 -24.72
N HIS A 304 1.11 0.34 -24.83
CA HIS A 304 2.14 -0.32 -24.04
C HIS A 304 2.45 0.51 -22.79
N VAL A 305 2.34 -0.09 -21.61
CA VAL A 305 2.62 0.55 -20.31
C VAL A 305 3.74 -0.16 -19.57
N SER A 306 4.95 0.42 -19.59
CA SER A 306 6.11 -0.09 -18.84
C SER A 306 6.04 0.30 -17.36
N ILE A 307 6.15 -0.70 -16.47
CA ILE A 307 6.17 -0.52 -15.02
C ILE A 307 7.46 -1.03 -14.36
N ALA A 308 8.23 -1.86 -15.06
CA ALA A 308 9.56 -2.31 -14.67
C ALA A 308 10.34 -2.79 -15.91
N PHE A 309 11.62 -3.12 -15.73
CA PHE A 309 12.53 -3.50 -16.81
C PHE A 309 13.43 -4.67 -16.41
N GLN A 310 12.83 -5.79 -15.96
CA GLN A 310 13.58 -6.95 -15.46
C GLN A 310 14.59 -7.55 -16.46
N ARG A 311 14.38 -7.39 -17.77
CA ARG A 311 15.27 -7.84 -18.85
C ARG A 311 16.01 -6.69 -19.56
N GLY A 312 15.98 -5.49 -18.99
CA GLY A 312 16.77 -4.36 -19.47
C GLY A 312 15.95 -3.13 -19.78
N ALA A 313 16.56 -1.96 -19.55
CA ALA A 313 15.92 -0.66 -19.69
C ALA A 313 15.97 -0.06 -21.11
N LYS A 314 16.48 -0.82 -22.09
CA LYS A 314 16.68 -0.34 -23.46
C LYS A 314 16.15 -1.35 -24.47
N ALA A 315 15.56 -0.85 -25.55
CA ALA A 315 15.05 -1.64 -26.66
C ALA A 315 15.09 -0.81 -27.95
N GLU A 316 15.14 -1.48 -29.09
CA GLU A 316 15.03 -0.88 -30.42
C GLU A 316 13.66 -1.21 -31.02
N ILE A 317 12.95 -0.21 -31.55
CA ILE A 317 11.60 -0.40 -32.13
C ILE A 317 11.52 0.21 -33.53
N ALA A 318 10.67 -0.37 -34.37
CA ALA A 318 10.32 0.22 -35.66
C ALA A 318 9.30 1.36 -35.48
N ILE A 319 9.73 2.61 -35.65
CA ILE A 319 8.86 3.80 -35.55
C ILE A 319 7.67 3.71 -36.53
N ALA A 320 7.88 3.10 -37.69
CA ALA A 320 6.84 2.92 -38.68
C ALA A 320 5.66 2.07 -38.15
N ASP A 321 5.90 1.12 -37.26
CA ASP A 321 4.83 0.29 -36.68
C ASP A 321 4.00 1.08 -35.67
N VAL A 322 4.66 1.90 -34.85
CA VAL A 322 3.99 2.85 -33.94
C VAL A 322 3.10 3.81 -34.73
N MET A 323 3.60 4.38 -35.83
CA MET A 323 2.86 5.32 -36.66
C MET A 323 1.68 4.68 -37.39
N ARG A 324 1.90 3.55 -38.07
CA ARG A 324 0.85 2.90 -38.87
C ARG A 324 -0.32 2.40 -38.04
N ARG A 325 -0.02 1.91 -36.83
CA ARG A 325 -1.00 1.30 -35.93
C ARG A 325 -1.44 2.23 -34.80
N ARG A 326 -0.90 3.46 -34.77
CA ARG A 326 -1.23 4.53 -33.82
C ARG A 326 -1.03 4.09 -32.37
N LEU A 327 0.05 3.34 -32.12
CA LEU A 327 0.34 2.79 -30.80
C LEU A 327 0.79 3.88 -29.84
N THR A 328 0.45 3.72 -28.56
CA THR A 328 0.98 4.56 -27.48
C THR A 328 2.03 3.81 -26.69
N LEU A 329 3.24 4.36 -26.60
CA LEU A 329 4.28 3.87 -25.70
C LEU A 329 4.39 4.78 -24.47
N THR A 330 4.19 4.22 -23.29
CA THR A 330 4.21 4.97 -22.04
C THR A 330 4.76 4.13 -20.88
N GLY A 331 5.11 4.74 -19.75
CA GLY A 331 5.58 4.01 -18.55
C GLY A 331 5.69 4.89 -17.31
N SER A 332 5.57 4.31 -16.11
CA SER A 332 5.59 5.06 -14.86
C SER A 332 6.30 4.30 -13.73
N THR A 333 6.74 5.06 -12.72
CA THR A 333 7.15 4.53 -11.43
C THR A 333 6.30 5.18 -10.35
N LEU A 334 5.93 4.43 -9.32
CA LEU A 334 4.99 4.90 -8.29
C LEU A 334 5.68 5.61 -7.13
N ARG A 335 6.76 5.02 -6.61
CA ARG A 335 7.49 5.50 -5.42
C ARG A 335 7.88 7.00 -5.47
N PRO A 336 8.49 7.54 -6.55
CA PRO A 336 8.93 8.93 -6.58
C PRO A 336 7.80 9.93 -6.86
N ARG A 337 6.56 9.48 -7.07
CA ARG A 337 5.43 10.38 -7.35
C ARG A 337 5.12 11.24 -6.11
N PRO A 338 4.64 12.49 -6.30
CA PRO A 338 4.22 13.35 -5.21
C PRO A 338 3.15 12.69 -4.32
N VAL A 339 3.11 13.08 -3.04
CA VAL A 339 2.13 12.57 -2.08
C VAL A 339 0.71 12.98 -2.48
N GLU A 340 0.54 14.16 -3.06
CA GLU A 340 -0.74 14.68 -3.56
C GLU A 340 -1.29 13.78 -4.66
N PHE A 341 -0.44 13.37 -5.60
CA PHE A 341 -0.83 12.43 -6.65
C PHE A 341 -1.28 11.09 -6.06
N LYS A 342 -0.48 10.52 -5.14
CA LYS A 342 -0.85 9.24 -4.48
C LYS A 342 -2.13 9.38 -3.66
N THR A 343 -2.38 10.54 -3.06
CA THR A 343 -3.61 10.81 -2.32
C THR A 343 -4.83 10.85 -3.25
N MET A 344 -4.71 11.48 -4.42
CA MET A 344 -5.78 11.47 -5.43
C MET A 344 -6.08 10.04 -5.93
N VAL A 345 -5.04 9.25 -6.18
CA VAL A 345 -5.19 7.84 -6.57
C VAL A 345 -5.86 7.03 -5.46
N ALA A 346 -5.46 7.22 -4.20
CA ALA A 346 -6.07 6.54 -3.05
C ALA A 346 -7.57 6.87 -2.91
N ASP A 347 -7.92 8.14 -3.10
CA ASP A 347 -9.28 8.65 -3.05
C ASP A 347 -10.15 8.10 -4.20
N GLU A 348 -9.57 7.96 -5.39
CA GLU A 348 -10.23 7.27 -6.51
C GLU A 348 -10.44 5.78 -6.21
N ILE A 349 -9.38 5.07 -5.82
CA ILE A 349 -9.44 3.64 -5.44
C ILE A 349 -10.48 3.42 -4.34
N ALA A 350 -10.53 4.29 -3.33
CA ALA A 350 -11.50 4.21 -2.23
C ALA A 350 -12.95 4.26 -2.73
N ARG A 351 -13.23 5.03 -3.79
CA ARG A 351 -14.58 5.12 -4.39
C ARG A 351 -14.88 4.02 -5.39
N THR A 352 -13.90 3.63 -6.21
CA THR A 352 -14.14 2.78 -7.39
C THR A 352 -13.85 1.31 -7.15
N VAL A 353 -12.78 1.00 -6.41
CA VAL A 353 -12.28 -0.38 -6.24
C VAL A 353 -12.53 -0.91 -4.83
N TRP A 354 -12.32 -0.08 -3.82
CA TRP A 354 -12.37 -0.50 -2.42
C TRP A 354 -13.73 -1.06 -1.98
N PRO A 355 -14.89 -0.64 -2.53
CA PRO A 355 -16.17 -1.31 -2.23
C PRO A 355 -16.18 -2.82 -2.55
N TYR A 356 -15.38 -3.28 -3.53
CA TYR A 356 -15.22 -4.70 -3.80
C TYR A 356 -14.37 -5.42 -2.75
N ALA A 357 -13.40 -4.72 -2.13
CA ALA A 357 -12.64 -5.24 -1.00
C ALA A 357 -13.52 -5.33 0.26
N GLU A 358 -14.33 -4.30 0.52
CA GLU A 358 -15.32 -4.28 1.61
C GLU A 358 -16.36 -5.40 1.46
N GLY A 359 -16.84 -5.64 0.23
CA GLY A 359 -17.73 -6.75 -0.09
C GLY A 359 -17.06 -8.13 -0.17
N GLY A 360 -15.75 -8.22 0.09
CA GLY A 360 -14.99 -9.48 0.08
C GLY A 360 -14.72 -10.08 -1.31
N ARG A 361 -15.07 -9.38 -2.39
CA ARG A 361 -14.86 -9.79 -3.80
C ARG A 361 -13.44 -9.51 -4.29
N LEU A 362 -12.72 -8.58 -3.65
CA LEU A 362 -11.31 -8.32 -3.90
C LEU A 362 -10.48 -8.73 -2.68
N LYS A 363 -9.62 -9.73 -2.85
CA LYS A 363 -8.63 -10.17 -1.86
C LYS A 363 -7.29 -10.41 -2.56
N PRO A 364 -6.16 -10.13 -1.90
CA PRO A 364 -4.86 -10.47 -2.46
C PRO A 364 -4.65 -11.97 -2.44
N VAL A 365 -3.84 -12.48 -3.37
CA VAL A 365 -3.30 -13.83 -3.31
C VAL A 365 -2.06 -13.78 -2.43
N ILE A 366 -2.07 -14.50 -1.31
CA ILE A 366 -0.91 -14.63 -0.42
C ILE A 366 -0.20 -15.94 -0.74
N ASP A 367 1.10 -15.85 -1.03
CA ASP A 367 1.99 -17.00 -1.22
C ASP A 367 2.45 -17.56 0.14
N SER A 368 3.00 -16.67 0.96
CA SER A 368 3.68 -17.03 2.21
C SER A 368 3.75 -15.84 3.16
N THR A 369 3.84 -16.15 4.44
CA THR A 369 4.08 -15.18 5.53
C THR A 369 5.37 -15.53 6.25
N PHE A 370 6.08 -14.50 6.71
CA PHE A 370 7.31 -14.64 7.50
C PHE A 370 7.26 -13.66 8.67
N PRO A 371 7.81 -13.98 9.85
CA PRO A 371 8.07 -12.98 10.88
C PRO A 371 8.94 -11.83 10.33
N LEU A 372 8.77 -10.60 10.85
CA LEU A 372 9.61 -9.45 10.48
C LEU A 372 11.11 -9.74 10.61
N ALA A 373 11.51 -10.52 11.62
CA ALA A 373 12.88 -10.93 11.85
C ALA A 373 13.46 -11.79 10.71
N ASP A 374 12.60 -12.50 9.96
CA ASP A 374 12.97 -13.41 8.88
C ASP A 374 12.87 -12.75 7.50
N ALA A 375 12.98 -11.41 7.43
CA ALA A 375 12.90 -10.67 6.18
C ALA A 375 13.90 -11.16 5.10
N ALA A 376 15.05 -11.69 5.51
CA ALA A 376 16.02 -12.32 4.60
C ALA A 376 15.44 -13.56 3.90
N ALA A 377 14.72 -14.42 4.63
CA ALA A 377 14.05 -15.59 4.06
C ALA A 377 12.92 -15.20 3.11
N ALA A 378 12.16 -14.15 3.45
CA ALA A 378 11.11 -13.61 2.58
C ALA A 378 11.69 -13.05 1.27
N HIS A 379 12.82 -12.33 1.33
CA HIS A 379 13.54 -11.88 0.14
C HIS A 379 14.07 -13.06 -0.69
N ALA A 380 14.63 -14.09 -0.06
CA ALA A 380 15.09 -15.29 -0.76
C ALA A 380 13.93 -16.01 -1.49
N ARG A 381 12.75 -16.10 -0.86
CA ARG A 381 11.53 -16.64 -1.51
C ARG A 381 11.11 -15.83 -2.73
N MET A 382 11.25 -14.49 -2.68
CA MET A 382 10.99 -13.64 -3.84
C MET A 382 12.00 -13.84 -4.97
N GLU A 383 13.27 -14.03 -4.63
CA GLU A 383 14.38 -14.21 -5.56
C GLU A 383 14.35 -15.57 -6.26
N ALA A 384 13.93 -16.63 -5.57
CA ALA A 384 13.68 -17.94 -6.17
C ALA A 384 12.64 -17.88 -7.31
N GLY A 385 11.71 -16.92 -7.24
CA GLY A 385 10.77 -16.64 -8.32
C GLY A 385 9.57 -17.59 -8.42
N ASP A 386 9.48 -18.60 -7.56
CA ASP A 386 8.40 -19.61 -7.56
C ASP A 386 7.20 -19.25 -6.67
N HIS A 387 7.13 -18.01 -6.20
CA HIS A 387 5.98 -17.51 -5.46
C HIS A 387 4.80 -17.21 -6.37
N ILE A 388 3.60 -17.37 -5.82
CA ILE A 388 2.33 -17.01 -6.47
C ILE A 388 1.60 -15.99 -5.61
N GLY A 389 1.55 -14.74 -6.08
CA GLY A 389 0.97 -13.62 -5.37
C GLY A 389 2.00 -12.90 -4.49
N LYS A 390 1.60 -12.57 -3.27
CA LYS A 390 2.33 -11.69 -2.35
C LYS A 390 2.97 -12.46 -1.20
N ILE A 391 4.17 -12.01 -0.83
CA ILE A 391 4.87 -12.44 0.37
C ILE A 391 4.69 -11.32 1.40
N VAL A 392 4.40 -11.68 2.65
CA VAL A 392 4.09 -10.71 3.71
C VAL A 392 4.98 -10.95 4.92
N LEU A 393 5.48 -9.87 5.50
CA LEU A 393 6.14 -9.87 6.80
C LEU A 393 5.10 -9.58 7.88
N GLU A 394 4.98 -10.46 8.87
CA GLU A 394 4.13 -10.27 10.04
C GLU A 394 4.97 -9.71 11.19
N VAL A 395 4.50 -8.58 11.72
CA VAL A 395 5.10 -7.94 12.88
C VAL A 395 4.46 -8.56 14.10
N VAL A 396 5.09 -9.61 14.61
CA VAL A 396 4.66 -10.25 15.87
C VAL A 396 4.82 -9.22 16.99
N ALA A 397 3.74 -8.92 17.70
CA ALA A 397 3.85 -8.15 18.93
C ALA A 397 4.75 -8.96 19.88
N PRO A 398 5.74 -8.35 20.56
CA PRO A 398 6.42 -9.06 21.64
C PRO A 398 5.33 -9.49 22.62
N ASP A 399 5.13 -10.79 22.76
CA ASP A 399 4.18 -11.34 23.72
C ASP A 399 4.42 -10.62 25.06
N ARG A 400 3.33 -10.13 25.68
CA ARG A 400 3.38 -9.87 27.12
C ARG A 400 3.84 -11.17 27.74
N ALA A 401 5.02 -11.17 28.35
CA ALA A 401 5.49 -12.29 29.14
C ALA A 401 4.32 -12.75 30.03
N PRO A 402 4.02 -14.07 30.08
CA PRO A 402 2.96 -14.56 30.95
C PRO A 402 3.29 -14.11 32.38
N ALA A 403 2.28 -13.52 33.03
CA ALA A 403 2.35 -12.99 34.39
C ALA A 403 2.66 -14.08 35.42
#